data_AF-A0A7L4PJP2-F1
#
_entry.id   AF-A0A7L4PJP2-F1
#
_cell.length_a   1.000
_cell.length_b   1.000
_cell.length_c   1.000
_cell.angle_alpha   90.00
_cell.angle_beta   90.00
_cell.angle_gamma   90.00
#
_symmetry.space_group_name_H-M   'P 1'
#
loop_
_entity.id
_entity.type
_entity.pdbx_description
1 polymer ?
#
loop_
_entity_poly.entity_id
_entity_poly.type
_entity_poly.pdbx_seq_one_letter_code
_entity_poly.pdbx_strand_id
1 'polypeptide(L)'
;MYSLELESKALQNGKQSIEPLSMAEYTVGFCSRCQSQMKSLAYFFADDCWLVAASCPGCNTPNLLQYDRDWNWIKDMPLTLARRATRVSELPREQLEAVFTPAEIRDMLACEEGRPYVRQNLYRARAKFELFEEKFRFKIEL
;
A
#
# COMPACT_ATOMS: atom_id res chain seq x y z
N MET A 1 0.73 13.50 8.61
CA MET A 1 -0.10 12.27 8.62
C MET A 1 0.77 11.16 8.04
N TYR A 2 0.86 10.02 8.70
CA TYR A 2 1.70 8.90 8.26
C TYR A 2 0.96 8.04 7.24
N SER A 3 1.70 7.52 6.25
CA SER A 3 1.18 6.56 5.28
C SER A 3 2.15 5.39 5.14
N LEU A 4 1.64 4.17 5.15
CA LEU A 4 2.41 2.96 4.86
C LEU A 4 2.18 2.56 3.40
N GLU A 5 3.24 2.48 2.61
CA GLU A 5 3.16 1.87 1.28
C GLU A 5 3.11 0.34 1.43
N LEU A 6 2.13 -0.33 0.81
CA LEU A 6 1.79 -1.71 1.14
C LEU A 6 2.76 -2.76 0.59
N GLU A 7 3.55 -2.42 -0.42
CA GLU A 7 4.41 -3.35 -1.15
C GLU A 7 5.80 -3.43 -0.51
N SER A 8 6.48 -2.28 -0.40
CA SER A 8 7.76 -2.07 0.30
C SER A 8 7.63 -2.03 1.82
N LYS A 9 6.43 -1.74 2.35
CA LYS A 9 6.22 -1.40 3.77
C LYS A 9 6.99 -0.16 4.22
N ALA A 10 7.42 0.71 3.30
CA ALA A 10 8.03 1.98 3.66
C ALA A 10 6.99 2.91 4.30
N LEU A 11 7.39 3.55 5.40
CA LEU A 11 6.58 4.53 6.12
C LEU A 11 6.90 5.94 5.61
N GLN A 12 5.88 6.63 5.13
CA GLN A 12 5.96 8.01 4.66
C GLN A 12 5.52 8.98 5.76
N ASN A 13 6.36 9.98 6.04
CA ASN A 13 6.03 11.13 6.87
C ASN A 13 6.32 12.43 6.10
N GLY A 14 5.31 12.93 5.39
CA GLY A 14 5.49 14.09 4.50
C GLY A 14 6.42 13.76 3.34
N LYS A 15 7.64 14.32 3.34
CA LYS A 15 8.66 14.06 2.30
C LYS A 15 9.67 12.97 2.68
N GLN A 16 9.62 12.47 3.91
CA GLN A 16 10.57 11.48 4.40
C GLN A 16 10.00 10.07 4.22
N SER A 17 10.80 9.19 3.62
CA SER A 17 10.58 7.74 3.58
C SER A 17 11.45 7.08 4.65
N ILE A 18 10.85 6.20 5.45
CA ILE A 18 11.52 5.41 6.48
C ILE A 18 11.34 3.95 6.10
N GLU A 19 12.46 3.28 5.82
CA GLU A 19 12.46 1.85 5.49
C GLU A 19 12.19 1.00 6.73
N PRO A 20 11.48 -0.13 6.60
CA PRO A 20 11.21 -1.01 7.72
C PRO A 20 12.50 -1.68 8.20
N LEU A 21 12.71 -1.71 9.52
CA LEU A 21 13.76 -2.51 10.16
C LEU A 21 13.38 -3.99 10.22
N SER A 22 12.08 -4.29 10.28
CA SER A 22 11.55 -5.64 10.28
C SER A 22 10.11 -5.65 9.75
N MET A 23 9.73 -6.73 9.08
CA MET A 23 8.37 -7.02 8.61
C MET A 23 7.77 -8.24 9.31
N ALA A 24 8.32 -8.63 10.47
CA ALA A 24 7.80 -9.75 11.22
C ALA A 24 6.37 -9.48 11.71
N GLU A 25 5.53 -10.52 11.69
CA GLU A 25 4.15 -10.42 12.13
C GLU A 25 4.00 -10.91 13.58
N TYR A 26 3.64 -10.00 14.47
CA TYR A 26 3.39 -10.27 15.88
C TYR A 26 2.08 -9.62 16.33
N THR A 27 1.54 -10.12 17.43
CA THR A 27 0.46 -9.41 18.13
C THR A 27 1.06 -8.25 18.91
N VAL A 28 0.58 -7.02 18.67
CA VAL A 28 1.20 -5.79 19.20
C VAL A 28 0.29 -4.99 20.12
N GLY A 29 -0.90 -5.51 20.42
CA GLY A 29 -1.86 -4.90 21.33
C GLY A 29 -3.30 -5.20 20.93
N PHE A 30 -4.21 -4.38 21.43
CA PHE A 30 -5.64 -4.47 21.15
C PHE A 30 -6.13 -3.21 20.44
N CYS A 31 -7.03 -3.39 19.48
CA CYS A 31 -7.60 -2.27 18.76
C CYS A 31 -8.51 -1.44 19.67
N SER A 32 -8.25 -0.14 19.79
CA SER A 32 -9.08 0.79 20.56
C SER A 32 -10.55 0.84 20.11
N ARG A 33 -10.84 0.45 18.86
CA ARG A 33 -12.20 0.45 18.28
C ARG A 33 -13.01 -0.82 18.56
N CYS A 34 -12.42 -2.00 18.35
CA CYS A 34 -13.15 -3.27 18.42
C CYS A 34 -12.54 -4.31 19.37
N GLN A 35 -11.48 -3.94 20.10
CA GLN A 35 -10.80 -4.76 21.10
C GLN A 35 -10.21 -6.08 20.58
N SER A 36 -10.17 -6.31 19.26
CA SER A 36 -9.48 -7.45 18.69
C SER A 36 -7.96 -7.25 18.75
N GLN A 37 -7.21 -8.37 18.83
CA GLN A 37 -5.75 -8.35 18.76
C GLN A 37 -5.28 -7.74 17.44
N MET A 38 -4.40 -6.75 17.52
CA MET A 38 -3.76 -6.12 16.37
C MET A 38 -2.54 -6.91 15.92
N LYS A 39 -2.30 -6.93 14.61
CA LYS A 39 -1.13 -7.55 13.99
C LYS A 39 -0.19 -6.48 13.44
N SER A 40 1.11 -6.61 13.70
CA SER A 40 2.12 -5.76 13.08
C SER A 40 2.18 -6.00 11.57
N LEU A 41 2.49 -4.94 10.84
CA LEU A 41 2.78 -4.93 9.41
C LEU A 41 4.27 -4.64 9.17
N ALA A 42 4.85 -3.75 9.97
CA ALA A 42 6.26 -3.38 9.90
C ALA A 42 6.71 -2.60 11.14
N TYR A 43 8.02 -2.62 11.41
CA TYR A 43 8.69 -1.95 12.51
C TYR A 43 9.70 -0.93 11.99
N PHE A 44 9.75 0.23 12.64
CA PHE A 44 10.64 1.33 12.29
C PHE A 44 11.26 1.93 13.54
N PHE A 45 12.39 2.61 13.38
CA PHE A 45 13.00 3.43 14.41
C PHE A 45 13.29 4.80 13.83
N ALA A 46 12.69 5.84 14.41
CA ALA A 46 12.83 7.21 13.96
C ALA A 46 12.64 8.17 15.13
N ASP A 47 13.40 9.26 15.14
CA ASP A 47 13.37 10.27 16.21
C ASP A 47 13.45 9.64 17.60
N ASP A 48 14.33 8.64 17.74
CA ASP A 48 14.63 7.98 19.00
C ASP A 48 13.47 7.18 19.62
N CYS A 49 12.47 6.85 18.80
CA CYS A 49 11.29 6.09 19.18
C CYS A 49 11.10 4.87 18.26
N TRP A 50 10.48 3.82 18.78
CA TRP A 50 9.96 2.73 17.95
C TRP A 50 8.61 3.12 17.38
N LEU A 51 8.41 2.83 16.10
CA LEU A 51 7.12 2.94 15.43
C LEU A 51 6.74 1.57 14.90
N VAL A 52 5.49 1.17 15.13
CA VAL A 52 4.96 -0.11 14.66
C VAL A 52 3.70 0.16 13.84
N ALA A 53 3.80 -0.05 12.53
CA ALA A 53 2.61 -0.07 11.70
C ALA A 53 1.84 -1.36 11.98
N ALA A 54 0.55 -1.25 12.25
CA ALA A 54 -0.29 -2.38 12.62
C ALA A 54 -1.69 -2.26 12.02
N SER A 55 -2.33 -3.41 11.79
CA SER A 55 -3.72 -3.48 11.35
C SER A 55 -4.55 -4.31 12.30
N CYS A 56 -5.79 -3.87 12.54
CA CYS A 56 -6.76 -4.66 13.26
C CYS A 56 -7.51 -5.60 12.30
N PRO A 57 -7.42 -6.94 12.44
CA PRO A 57 -8.17 -7.86 11.60
C PRO A 57 -9.69 -7.81 11.84
N GLY A 58 -10.14 -7.32 13.01
CA GLY A 58 -11.56 -7.25 13.36
C GLY A 58 -12.31 -6.09 12.69
N CYS A 59 -11.67 -4.93 12.53
CA CYS A 59 -12.31 -3.73 11.95
C CYS A 59 -11.51 -3.10 10.81
N ASN A 60 -10.45 -3.77 10.34
CA ASN A 60 -9.52 -3.34 9.28
C ASN A 60 -8.97 -1.92 9.47
N THR A 61 -8.93 -1.42 10.70
CA THR A 61 -8.43 -0.08 10.99
C THR A 61 -6.91 -0.15 11.19
N PRO A 62 -6.12 0.51 10.32
CA PRO A 62 -4.67 0.63 10.49
C PRO A 62 -4.32 1.70 11.53
N ASN A 63 -3.29 1.44 12.33
CA ASN A 63 -2.71 2.39 13.28
C ASN A 63 -1.19 2.34 13.23
N LEU A 64 -0.56 3.45 13.62
CA LEU A 64 0.87 3.54 13.89
C LEU A 64 1.06 3.67 15.40
N LEU A 65 1.60 2.63 16.02
CA LEU A 65 1.85 2.59 17.47
C LEU A 65 3.24 3.17 17.73
N GLN A 66 3.35 4.12 18.65
CA GLN A 66 4.64 4.69 19.06
C GLN A 66 5.03 4.21 20.45
N TYR A 67 6.28 3.80 20.57
CA TYR A 67 6.91 3.42 21.83
C TYR A 67 8.21 4.22 22.03
N ASP A 68 8.62 4.40 23.28
CA ASP A 68 9.96 4.91 23.59
C ASP A 68 11.04 3.86 23.26
N ARG A 69 12.32 4.16 23.50
CA ARG A 69 13.44 3.24 23.24
C ARG A 69 13.32 1.90 23.99
N ASP A 70 12.65 1.90 25.13
CA ASP A 70 12.53 0.77 26.04
C ASP A 70 11.22 -0.02 25.82
N TRP A 71 10.53 0.21 24.70
CA TRP A 71 9.25 -0.42 24.34
C TRP A 71 8.08 -0.08 25.25
N ASN A 72 8.13 1.03 25.99
CA ASN A 72 6.96 1.53 26.69
C ASN A 72 6.04 2.25 25.70
N TRP A 73 4.74 1.91 25.72
CA TRP A 73 3.75 2.54 24.85
C TRP A 73 3.60 4.04 25.17
N ILE A 74 3.61 4.87 24.12
CA ILE A 74 3.41 6.32 24.21
C ILE A 74 2.02 6.69 23.70
N LYS A 75 1.70 6.31 22.46
CA LYS A 75 0.43 6.65 21.81
C LYS A 75 0.16 5.84 20.54
N ASP A 76 -1.12 5.86 20.15
CA ASP A 76 -1.57 5.39 18.83
C ASP A 76 -1.78 6.60 17.92
N MET A 77 -1.31 6.53 16.68
CA MET A 77 -1.48 7.55 15.66
C MET A 77 -2.23 6.99 14.45
N PRO A 78 -3.03 7.83 13.75
CA PRO A 78 -3.65 7.43 12.50
C PRO A 78 -2.62 7.02 11.46
N LEU A 79 -2.90 5.94 10.74
CA LEU A 79 -2.09 5.45 9.64
C LEU A 79 -2.96 5.33 8.39
N THR A 80 -2.50 5.84 7.25
CA THR A 80 -3.11 5.55 5.96
C THR A 80 -2.37 4.40 5.29
N LEU A 81 -3.08 3.50 4.62
CA LEU A 81 -2.45 2.52 3.75
C LEU A 81 -2.48 3.08 2.33
N ALA A 82 -1.31 3.24 1.73
CA ALA A 82 -1.16 3.63 0.34
C ALA A 82 -0.69 2.43 -0.46
N ARG A 83 -1.16 2.35 -1.70
CA ARG A 83 -0.58 1.45 -2.70
C ARG A 83 0.25 2.27 -3.64
N ARG A 84 1.40 1.75 -4.03
CA ARG A 84 2.20 2.40 -5.05
C ARG A 84 1.38 2.55 -6.32
N ALA A 85 1.26 3.81 -6.76
CA ALA A 85 0.84 4.14 -8.10
C ALA A 85 1.98 3.70 -9.03
N THR A 86 1.70 2.75 -9.90
CA THR A 86 2.69 2.15 -10.78
C THR A 86 2.28 2.43 -12.22
N ARG A 87 3.26 2.88 -13.01
CA ARG A 87 3.12 3.04 -14.45
C ARG A 87 2.84 1.68 -15.08
N VAL A 88 2.04 1.66 -16.13
CA VAL A 88 1.74 0.45 -16.90
C VAL A 88 3.03 -0.17 -17.45
N SER A 89 4.00 0.66 -17.86
CA SER A 89 5.31 0.21 -18.34
C SER A 89 6.20 -0.45 -17.27
N GLU A 90 5.96 -0.18 -16.00
CA GLU A 90 6.72 -0.74 -14.87
C GLU A 90 6.13 -2.07 -14.36
N LEU A 91 4.92 -2.43 -14.80
CA LEU A 91 4.24 -3.65 -14.37
C LEU A 91 4.70 -4.88 -15.15
N PRO A 92 4.91 -6.04 -14.48
CA PRO A 92 5.21 -7.30 -15.16
C PRO A 92 4.14 -7.67 -16.18
N ARG A 93 4.57 -8.09 -17.37
CA ARG A 93 3.67 -8.36 -18.50
C ARG A 93 2.64 -9.43 -18.17
N GLU A 94 3.06 -10.45 -17.44
CA GLU A 94 2.23 -11.59 -17.03
C GLU A 94 1.08 -11.15 -16.11
N GLN A 95 1.30 -10.15 -15.25
CA GLN A 95 0.26 -9.60 -14.38
C GLN A 95 -0.79 -8.85 -15.20
N LEU A 96 -0.34 -8.04 -16.16
CA LEU A 96 -1.24 -7.30 -17.05
C LEU A 96 -2.09 -8.27 -17.89
N GLU A 97 -1.48 -9.28 -18.50
CA GLU A 97 -2.16 -10.26 -19.36
C GLU A 97 -3.15 -11.15 -18.60
N ALA A 98 -3.01 -11.27 -17.28
CA ALA A 98 -3.94 -12.02 -16.44
C ALA A 98 -5.28 -11.31 -16.21
N VAL A 99 -5.43 -10.04 -16.59
CA VAL A 99 -6.64 -9.23 -16.39
C VAL A 99 -7.07 -8.49 -17.66
N PHE A 100 -6.09 -7.98 -18.41
CA PHE A 100 -6.31 -7.17 -19.59
C PHE A 100 -6.05 -7.96 -20.87
N THR A 101 -6.79 -7.63 -21.92
CA THR A 101 -6.53 -8.15 -23.26
C THR A 101 -5.30 -7.47 -23.89
N PRO A 102 -4.65 -8.09 -24.87
CA PRO A 102 -3.52 -7.47 -25.57
C PRO A 102 -3.83 -6.09 -26.16
N ALA A 103 -5.06 -5.87 -26.62
CA ALA A 103 -5.51 -4.58 -27.14
C ALA A 103 -5.63 -3.51 -26.03
N GLU A 104 -6.18 -3.87 -24.88
CA GLU A 104 -6.26 -3.00 -23.71
C GLU A 104 -4.87 -2.60 -23.22
N ILE A 105 -3.95 -3.57 -23.06
CA ILE A 105 -2.57 -3.29 -22.61
C ILE A 105 -1.85 -2.36 -23.57
N ARG A 106 -1.96 -2.60 -24.88
CA ARG A 106 -1.35 -1.74 -25.90
C ARG A 106 -1.87 -0.30 -25.80
N ASP A 107 -3.18 -0.12 -25.69
CA ASP A 107 -3.79 1.21 -25.62
C ASP A 107 -3.56 1.91 -24.27
N MET A 108 -3.39 1.15 -23.19
CA MET A 108 -2.91 1.66 -21.89
C MET A 108 -1.48 2.20 -22.00
N LEU A 109 -0.54 1.44 -22.57
CA LEU A 109 0.84 1.90 -22.79
C LEU A 109 0.90 3.12 -23.74
N ALA A 110 0.11 3.11 -24.81
CA ALA A 110 0.02 4.25 -25.72
C ALA A 110 -0.51 5.50 -25.01
N CYS A 111 -1.53 5.37 -24.16
CA CYS A 111 -2.06 6.47 -23.36
C CYS A 111 -1.02 7.04 -22.38
N GLU A 112 -0.29 6.19 -21.66
CA GLU A 112 0.78 6.60 -20.74
C GLU A 112 1.87 7.41 -21.46
N GLU A 113 2.24 7.00 -22.68
CA GLU A 113 3.27 7.66 -23.48
C GLU A 113 2.76 8.88 -24.28
N GLY A 114 1.48 9.25 -24.14
CA GLY A 114 0.86 10.33 -24.92
C GLY A 114 0.70 10.04 -26.42
N ARG A 115 0.76 8.76 -26.81
CA ARG A 115 0.57 8.30 -28.20
C ARG A 115 -0.91 8.08 -28.51
N PRO A 116 -1.33 8.10 -29.79
CA PRO A 116 -2.71 7.79 -30.17
C PRO A 116 -3.13 6.39 -29.71
N TYR A 117 -4.33 6.28 -29.14
CA TYR A 117 -4.89 5.04 -28.61
C TYR A 117 -6.39 4.91 -28.88
N VAL A 118 -6.93 3.70 -28.79
CA VAL A 118 -8.37 3.46 -28.91
C VAL A 118 -9.07 3.69 -27.58
N ARG A 119 -9.88 4.76 -27.49
CA ARG A 119 -10.60 5.15 -26.25
C ARG A 119 -11.46 4.02 -25.67
N GLN A 120 -12.09 3.22 -26.52
CA GLN A 120 -12.95 2.11 -26.06
C GLN A 120 -12.16 1.04 -25.30
N ASN A 121 -10.92 0.76 -25.73
CA ASN A 121 -10.05 -0.20 -25.04
C ASN A 121 -9.60 0.37 -23.69
N LEU A 122 -9.27 1.67 -23.62
CA LEU A 122 -8.94 2.31 -22.35
C LEU A 122 -10.12 2.31 -21.36
N TYR A 123 -11.35 2.54 -21.85
CA TYR A 123 -12.55 2.48 -21.00
C TYR A 123 -12.77 1.08 -20.42
N ARG A 124 -12.65 0.04 -21.27
CA ARG A 124 -12.75 -1.36 -20.83
C ARG A 124 -11.64 -1.73 -19.86
N ALA A 125 -10.42 -1.23 -20.07
CA ALA A 125 -9.31 -1.43 -19.16
C ALA A 125 -9.58 -0.78 -17.78
N ARG A 126 -9.98 0.50 -17.76
CA ARG A 126 -10.28 1.23 -16.51
C ARG A 126 -11.34 0.54 -15.66
N ALA A 127 -12.35 -0.08 -16.29
CA ALA A 127 -13.36 -0.87 -15.59
C ALA A 127 -12.80 -2.11 -14.87
N LYS A 128 -11.57 -2.54 -15.18
CA LYS A 128 -10.89 -3.69 -14.56
C LYS A 128 -9.77 -3.28 -13.60
N PHE A 129 -9.54 -1.99 -13.38
CA PHE A 129 -8.46 -1.52 -12.50
C PHE A 129 -8.65 -1.98 -11.06
N GLU A 130 -9.88 -1.91 -10.54
CA GLU A 130 -10.21 -2.42 -9.20
C GLU A 130 -9.89 -3.92 -9.08
N LEU A 131 -10.28 -4.73 -10.08
CA LEU A 131 -9.96 -6.16 -10.11
C LEU A 131 -8.44 -6.41 -10.16
N PHE A 132 -7.70 -5.65 -10.96
CA PHE A 132 -6.25 -5.73 -11.03
C PHE A 132 -5.61 -5.38 -9.69
N GLU A 133 -6.06 -4.28 -9.08
CA GLU A 133 -5.61 -3.79 -7.79
C GLU A 133 -5.91 -4.82 -6.69
N GLU A 134 -7.09 -5.44 -6.67
CA GLU A 134 -7.40 -6.50 -5.72
C GLU A 134 -6.45 -7.70 -5.84
N LYS A 135 -6.18 -8.14 -7.08
CA LYS A 135 -5.41 -9.35 -7.39
C LYS A 135 -3.90 -9.18 -7.20
N PHE A 136 -3.34 -8.05 -7.64
CA PHE A 136 -1.89 -7.84 -7.67
C PHE A 136 -1.41 -6.77 -6.69
N ARG A 137 -2.33 -6.15 -5.96
CA ARG A 137 -2.04 -5.13 -4.95
C ARG A 137 -1.45 -3.81 -5.46
N PHE A 138 -1.18 -3.68 -6.76
CA PHE A 138 -0.75 -2.43 -7.38
C PHE A 138 -1.90 -1.55 -7.86
N LYS A 139 -1.71 -0.24 -7.79
CA LYS A 139 -2.63 0.73 -8.39
C LYS A 139 -2.07 1.24 -9.71
N ILE A 140 -2.83 1.13 -10.79
CA ILE A 140 -2.41 1.65 -12.10
C ILE A 140 -2.66 3.15 -12.17
N GLU A 141 -1.66 3.93 -12.58
CA GLU A 141 -1.79 5.37 -12.83
C GLU A 141 -1.83 5.64 -14.34
N LEU A 142 -2.95 6.21 -14.82
CA LEU A 142 -3.25 6.38 -16.25
C LEU A 142 -4.23 7.52 -16.57
#